data_AF-A0AAU2SPB1-F1
#
_entry.id   AF-A0AAU2SPB1-F1
#
_cell.length_a   1.000
_cell.length_b   1.000
_cell.length_c   1.000
_cell.angle_alpha   90.00
_cell.angle_beta   90.00
_cell.angle_gamma   90.00
#
_symmetry.space_group_name_H-M   'P 1'
#
loop_
_entity.id
_entity.type
_entity.pdbx_description
1 polymer ?
#
loop_
_entity_poly.entity_id
_entity_poly.type
_entity_poly.pdbx_seq_one_letter_code
_entity_poly.pdbx_strand_id
1 'polypeptide(L)'
;MLALTGACGADSGDDAGGRKQSATAGAASSASSASQQASGSPASAAGKGLNQKGLDRLALTAHDVPGYTVNTVTGKGSPVNHDDLTTYRAVTPAPCRPVFAAAQLGSLHDFTAQVSQDIVSASDDLGPHASVGLTSYTLADARTVMTELRAALPKCATAEMRPSAAHPGAGLGYSGTQSRSVSGYGDETLAFDATQIITSGGPGIPITILVVRQDSTIATFLSLNPFQPPTIPQDIVDAQLKKLA
;
A
#
# COMPACT_ATOMS: atom_id res chain seq x y z
N MET A 1 5.18 18.33 -58.39
CA MET A 1 4.65 17.08 -58.98
C MET A 1 3.57 16.55 -58.07
N LEU A 2 2.36 16.38 -58.64
CA LEU A 2 1.18 15.59 -58.23
C LEU A 2 0.74 15.66 -56.74
N ALA A 3 -0.39 16.28 -56.34
CA ALA A 3 -1.82 16.00 -56.67
C ALA A 3 -2.26 14.62 -56.10
N LEU A 4 -3.40 14.37 -55.42
CA LEU A 4 -4.70 15.03 -55.20
C LEU A 4 -5.52 14.21 -54.15
N THR A 5 -6.52 14.85 -53.51
CA THR A 5 -7.88 14.33 -53.09
C THR A 5 -7.99 13.23 -52.02
N GLY A 6 -9.00 13.12 -51.15
CA GLY A 6 -10.35 13.70 -50.90
C GLY A 6 -10.95 12.86 -49.72
N ALA A 7 -12.00 13.20 -48.96
CA ALA A 7 -13.26 13.82 -49.30
C ALA A 7 -13.98 14.38 -48.03
N CYS A 8 -14.78 15.43 -48.26
CA CYS A 8 -15.80 16.00 -47.38
C CYS A 8 -17.12 15.21 -47.43
N GLY A 9 -18.02 15.45 -46.49
CA GLY A 9 -19.46 15.33 -46.77
C GLY A 9 -20.37 15.08 -45.57
N ALA A 10 -20.84 16.18 -44.95
CA ALA A 10 -22.09 16.23 -44.21
C ALA A 10 -23.27 16.35 -45.20
N ASP A 11 -24.48 15.90 -44.84
CA ASP A 11 -25.66 16.77 -44.64
C ASP A 11 -26.89 15.93 -44.22
N SER A 12 -27.87 16.66 -43.71
CA SER A 12 -29.13 16.28 -43.07
C SER A 12 -30.24 16.07 -44.11
N GLY A 13 -31.34 15.45 -43.69
CA GLY A 13 -32.56 15.38 -44.49
C GLY A 13 -33.73 14.80 -43.69
N ASP A 14 -34.63 15.69 -43.28
CA ASP A 14 -35.96 15.37 -42.75
C ASP A 14 -36.86 14.77 -43.82
N ASP A 15 -37.72 13.82 -43.45
CA ASP A 15 -38.98 13.59 -44.16
C ASP A 15 -40.09 13.14 -43.21
N ALA A 16 -41.23 13.81 -43.37
CA ALA A 16 -42.45 13.66 -42.59
C ALA A 16 -43.47 12.76 -43.31
N GLY A 17 -44.27 12.01 -42.55
CA GLY A 17 -45.44 11.31 -43.11
C GLY A 17 -46.12 10.37 -42.14
N GLY A 18 -47.07 10.86 -41.34
CA GLY A 18 -47.83 10.05 -40.38
C GLY A 18 -49.06 9.35 -40.94
N ARG A 19 -49.64 8.42 -40.17
CA ARG A 19 -50.99 8.54 -39.56
C ARG A 19 -51.50 7.24 -38.90
N LYS A 20 -52.22 7.47 -37.79
CA LYS A 20 -53.33 6.70 -37.16
C LYS A 20 -52.95 5.54 -36.23
N GLN A 21 -53.04 5.75 -34.91
CA GLN A 21 -54.24 5.67 -34.04
C GLN A 21 -54.59 4.22 -33.65
N SER A 22 -54.35 3.86 -32.37
CA SER A 22 -55.45 3.72 -31.41
C SER A 22 -54.92 3.41 -30.01
N ALA A 23 -55.58 4.05 -29.05
CA ALA A 23 -55.32 3.99 -27.63
C ALA A 23 -55.76 2.66 -27.01
N THR A 24 -55.17 2.32 -25.86
CA THR A 24 -55.95 1.83 -24.71
C THR A 24 -55.20 2.11 -23.42
N ALA A 25 -55.98 2.60 -22.46
CA ALA A 25 -55.57 3.01 -21.13
C ALA A 25 -55.32 1.81 -20.20
N GLY A 26 -54.57 2.04 -19.11
CA GLY A 26 -54.38 1.01 -18.09
C GLY A 26 -53.49 1.43 -16.92
N ALA A 27 -54.04 2.31 -16.08
CA ALA A 27 -53.86 2.45 -14.62
C ALA A 27 -52.52 2.18 -13.91
N ALA A 28 -52.17 3.20 -13.13
CA ALA A 28 -51.29 3.27 -11.95
C ALA A 28 -51.11 1.99 -11.11
N SER A 29 -49.90 1.85 -10.55
CA SER A 29 -49.71 1.56 -9.12
C SER A 29 -48.31 1.95 -8.66
N SER A 30 -48.28 2.78 -7.62
CA SER A 30 -47.14 3.15 -6.80
C SER A 30 -46.56 1.93 -6.08
N ALA A 31 -45.24 1.78 -6.07
CA ALA A 31 -44.55 1.03 -5.02
C ALA A 31 -43.13 1.57 -4.82
N SER A 32 -42.95 2.26 -3.70
CA SER A 32 -41.67 2.53 -3.07
C SER A 32 -40.86 1.25 -2.89
N SER A 33 -39.56 1.32 -3.17
CA SER A 33 -38.50 0.52 -2.55
C SER A 33 -37.21 1.29 -2.81
N ALA A 34 -36.80 2.23 -1.95
CA ALA A 34 -36.03 1.95 -0.74
C ALA A 34 -34.83 1.02 -1.04
N SER A 35 -33.68 1.67 -1.29
CA SER A 35 -32.37 1.30 -0.76
C SER A 35 -32.03 -0.20 -0.67
N GLN A 36 -31.30 -0.70 -1.66
CA GLN A 36 -30.21 -1.64 -1.39
C GLN A 36 -28.90 -0.92 -1.62
N GLN A 37 -28.49 -0.26 -0.55
CA GLN A 37 -27.11 0.11 -0.30
C GLN A 37 -26.34 -1.21 -0.23
N ALA A 38 -25.71 -1.60 -1.35
CA ALA A 38 -24.74 -2.66 -1.35
C ALA A 38 -23.59 -2.19 -0.45
N SER A 39 -23.53 -2.75 0.75
CA SER A 39 -22.34 -2.81 1.58
C SER A 39 -21.30 -3.67 0.86
N GLY A 40 -20.81 -3.19 -0.27
CA GLY A 40 -19.63 -3.73 -0.90
C GLY A 40 -18.44 -3.28 -0.07
N SER A 41 -17.69 -4.25 0.47
CA SER A 41 -16.29 -4.02 0.85
C SER A 41 -15.63 -3.16 -0.22
N PRO A 42 -14.74 -2.23 0.15
CA PRO A 42 -13.93 -1.53 -0.84
C PRO A 42 -12.89 -2.52 -1.42
N ALA A 43 -13.35 -3.60 -2.04
CA ALA A 43 -12.54 -4.41 -2.91
C ALA A 43 -12.22 -3.55 -4.14
N SER A 44 -10.94 -3.42 -4.46
CA SER A 44 -10.50 -2.74 -5.67
C SER A 44 -11.29 -3.26 -6.86
N ALA A 45 -11.88 -2.37 -7.66
CA ALA A 45 -12.45 -2.75 -8.94
C ALA A 45 -11.38 -3.55 -9.69
N ALA A 46 -11.68 -4.83 -9.94
CA ALA A 46 -10.72 -5.92 -10.14
C ALA A 46 -9.40 -5.46 -10.82
N GLY A 47 -8.32 -5.45 -10.03
CA GLY A 47 -6.95 -5.29 -10.53
C GLY A 47 -6.36 -3.88 -10.55
N LYS A 48 -7.15 -2.81 -10.35
CA LYS A 48 -6.65 -1.41 -10.41
C LYS A 48 -6.05 -0.86 -9.12
N GLY A 49 -6.11 -1.58 -8.01
CA GLY A 49 -5.77 -1.03 -6.70
C GLY A 49 -6.81 -0.08 -6.14
N LEU A 50 -6.67 0.23 -4.86
CA LEU A 50 -7.43 1.25 -4.15
C LEU A 50 -6.87 2.64 -4.44
N ASN A 51 -7.76 3.63 -4.55
CA ASN A 51 -7.37 5.03 -4.45
C ASN A 51 -7.15 5.43 -2.98
N GLN A 52 -6.64 6.66 -2.75
CA GLN A 52 -6.30 7.13 -1.41
C GLN A 52 -7.48 7.04 -0.43
N LYS A 53 -8.67 7.49 -0.85
CA LYS A 53 -9.88 7.40 -0.01
C LYS A 53 -10.27 5.96 0.33
N GLY A 54 -10.07 5.04 -0.61
CA GLY A 54 -10.27 3.60 -0.40
C GLY A 54 -9.34 3.08 0.67
N LEU A 55 -8.04 3.36 0.53
CA LEU A 55 -6.99 2.92 1.43
C LEU A 55 -7.09 3.55 2.83
N ASP A 56 -7.42 4.84 2.91
CA ASP A 56 -7.58 5.57 4.18
C ASP A 56 -8.67 4.97 5.08
N ARG A 57 -9.69 4.31 4.50
CA ARG A 57 -10.71 3.59 5.28
C ARG A 57 -10.18 2.29 5.89
N LEU A 58 -9.13 1.72 5.31
CA LEU A 58 -8.47 0.50 5.79
C LEU A 58 -7.40 0.78 6.84
N ALA A 59 -6.93 2.03 6.94
CA ALA A 59 -6.03 2.48 7.99
C ALA A 59 -6.63 2.28 9.38
N LEU A 60 -5.81 1.90 10.35
CA LEU A 60 -6.24 1.71 11.73
C LEU A 60 -6.65 3.03 12.39
N THR A 61 -7.49 2.90 13.40
CA THR A 61 -7.91 3.94 14.33
C THR A 61 -7.75 3.43 15.76
N ALA A 62 -7.78 4.33 16.75
CA ALA A 62 -7.69 3.94 18.15
C ALA A 62 -8.82 2.98 18.60
N HIS A 63 -9.96 2.95 17.88
CA HIS A 63 -11.04 2.00 18.14
C HIS A 63 -10.72 0.58 17.65
N ASP A 64 -9.85 0.44 16.65
CA ASP A 64 -9.47 -0.86 16.08
C ASP A 64 -8.42 -1.56 16.96
N VAL A 65 -7.62 -0.79 17.71
CA VAL A 65 -6.52 -1.26 18.56
C VAL A 65 -6.59 -0.62 19.97
N PRO A 66 -7.50 -1.09 20.84
CA PRO A 66 -7.63 -0.54 22.19
C PRO A 66 -6.32 -0.62 22.99
N GLY A 67 -5.98 0.45 23.70
CA GLY A 67 -4.72 0.54 24.45
C GLY A 67 -3.56 1.16 23.66
N TYR A 68 -3.76 1.52 22.39
CA TYR A 68 -2.78 2.20 21.57
C TYR A 68 -3.25 3.59 21.13
N THR A 69 -2.29 4.50 20.98
CA THR A 69 -2.44 5.72 20.21
C THR A 69 -2.07 5.43 18.75
N VAL A 70 -2.87 5.94 17.81
CA VAL A 70 -2.63 5.76 16.37
C VAL A 70 -2.37 7.13 15.74
N ASN A 71 -1.13 7.35 15.34
CA ASN A 71 -0.67 8.58 14.72
C ASN A 71 -0.48 8.34 13.21
N THR A 72 -1.04 9.20 12.37
CA THR A 72 -0.79 9.11 10.92
C THR A 72 0.47 9.89 10.59
N VAL A 73 1.42 9.25 9.90
CA VAL A 73 2.67 9.86 9.46
C VAL A 73 2.52 10.39 8.02
N THR A 74 2.03 9.55 7.10
CA THR A 74 1.69 9.94 5.71
C THR A 74 0.34 9.36 5.27
N GLY A 75 -0.26 9.94 4.23
CA GLY A 75 -1.61 9.57 3.75
C GLY A 75 -2.72 10.31 4.51
N LYS A 76 -3.98 9.82 4.43
CA LYS A 76 -5.16 10.42 5.12
C LYS A 76 -5.37 11.91 4.83
N GLY A 77 -5.62 12.22 3.56
CA GLY A 77 -5.95 13.58 3.10
C GLY A 77 -4.79 14.38 2.50
N SER A 78 -3.57 13.84 2.53
CA SER A 78 -2.40 14.35 1.82
C SER A 78 -1.96 13.35 0.74
N PRO A 79 -1.74 13.78 -0.52
CA PRO A 79 -1.15 12.92 -1.54
C PRO A 79 0.23 12.45 -1.08
N VAL A 80 0.51 11.16 -1.23
CA VAL A 80 1.88 10.64 -1.07
C VAL A 80 2.57 10.74 -2.44
N ASN A 81 3.68 11.47 -2.51
CA ASN A 81 4.44 11.65 -3.75
C ASN A 81 5.36 10.45 -4.02
N HIS A 82 5.55 10.14 -5.30
CA HIS A 82 6.44 9.06 -5.76
C HIS A 82 7.94 9.36 -5.61
N ASP A 83 8.29 10.55 -5.10
CA ASP A 83 9.70 11.00 -5.01
C ASP A 83 10.55 10.07 -4.13
N ASP A 84 9.94 9.35 -3.18
CA ASP A 84 10.60 8.34 -2.34
C ASP A 84 11.20 7.18 -3.15
N LEU A 85 10.67 6.88 -4.34
CA LEU A 85 11.22 5.84 -5.22
C LEU A 85 12.65 6.15 -5.67
N THR A 86 12.99 7.43 -5.83
CA THR A 86 14.35 7.84 -6.22
C THR A 86 15.35 7.50 -5.12
N THR A 87 14.99 7.74 -3.86
CA THR A 87 15.78 7.39 -2.67
C THR A 87 16.01 5.88 -2.59
N TYR A 88 14.96 5.07 -2.77
CA TYR A 88 15.11 3.61 -2.73
C TYR A 88 15.97 3.08 -3.88
N ARG A 89 15.88 3.68 -5.08
CA ARG A 89 16.71 3.30 -6.24
C ARG A 89 18.17 3.71 -6.06
N ALA A 90 18.46 4.66 -5.19
CA ALA A 90 19.81 5.13 -4.89
C ALA A 90 20.55 4.29 -3.84
N VAL A 91 20.11 3.06 -3.52
CA VAL A 91 20.74 2.20 -2.50
C VAL A 91 21.80 1.28 -3.10
N THR A 92 22.87 1.08 -2.34
CA THR A 92 23.92 0.08 -2.59
C THR A 92 23.95 -0.98 -1.48
N PRO A 93 24.17 -2.27 -1.82
CA PRO A 93 24.28 -2.79 -3.18
C PRO A 93 22.90 -2.86 -3.87
N ALA A 94 22.88 -2.70 -5.21
CA ALA A 94 21.64 -2.60 -5.98
C ALA A 94 20.65 -3.78 -5.80
N PRO A 95 21.09 -5.05 -5.65
CA PRO A 95 20.18 -6.16 -5.38
C PRO A 95 19.38 -6.05 -4.07
N CYS A 96 19.80 -5.17 -3.15
CA CYS A 96 19.16 -4.99 -1.84
C CYS A 96 18.16 -3.85 -1.75
N ARG A 97 17.93 -3.14 -2.86
CA ARG A 97 16.92 -2.09 -2.95
C ARG A 97 15.52 -2.53 -2.50
N PRO A 98 15.01 -3.75 -2.83
CA PRO A 98 13.69 -4.17 -2.34
C PRO A 98 13.63 -4.33 -0.81
N VAL A 99 14.69 -4.88 -0.20
CA VAL A 99 14.78 -5.04 1.27
C VAL A 99 14.84 -3.67 1.95
N PHE A 100 15.65 -2.76 1.43
CA PHE A 100 15.77 -1.40 1.95
C PHE A 100 14.46 -0.62 1.84
N ALA A 101 13.75 -0.74 0.71
CA ALA A 101 12.45 -0.09 0.53
C ALA A 101 11.41 -0.63 1.53
N ALA A 102 11.33 -1.95 1.70
CA ALA A 102 10.42 -2.57 2.66
C ALA A 102 10.72 -2.15 4.11
N ALA A 103 12.00 -2.01 4.47
CA ALA A 103 12.43 -1.50 5.79
C ALA A 103 12.07 -0.02 6.04
N GLN A 104 11.62 0.68 4.99
CA GLN A 104 11.07 2.04 5.06
C GLN A 104 9.58 2.07 4.71
N LEU A 105 8.88 0.94 4.86
CA LEU A 105 7.44 0.80 4.59
C LEU A 105 7.03 1.08 3.13
N GLY A 106 7.97 0.97 2.19
CA GLY A 106 7.79 1.26 0.77
C GLY A 106 8.20 0.12 -0.17
N SER A 107 8.30 0.43 -1.46
CA SER A 107 8.70 -0.52 -2.51
C SER A 107 9.38 0.19 -3.69
N LEU A 108 9.85 -0.55 -4.69
CA LEU A 108 10.43 0.03 -5.92
C LEU A 108 9.42 0.30 -7.04
N HIS A 109 8.15 -0.02 -6.80
CA HIS A 109 7.06 0.06 -7.76
C HIS A 109 6.13 1.24 -7.48
N ASP A 110 5.55 1.78 -8.54
CA ASP A 110 4.53 2.80 -8.45
C ASP A 110 3.29 2.24 -7.74
N PHE A 111 2.73 3.04 -6.82
CA PHE A 111 1.54 2.69 -6.06
C PHE A 111 0.39 3.63 -6.41
N THR A 112 -0.84 3.18 -6.15
CA THR A 112 -2.07 3.96 -6.39
C THR A 112 -2.49 4.77 -5.16
N ALA A 113 -2.04 4.35 -3.97
CA ALA A 113 -2.25 5.02 -2.70
C ALA A 113 -1.29 4.46 -1.65
N GLN A 114 -0.97 5.28 -0.64
CA GLN A 114 -0.19 4.84 0.52
C GLN A 114 -0.69 5.55 1.79
N VAL A 115 -0.63 4.86 2.92
CA VAL A 115 -0.81 5.44 4.26
C VAL A 115 0.21 4.80 5.20
N SER A 116 0.84 5.60 6.04
CA SER A 116 1.73 5.11 7.10
C SER A 116 1.29 5.65 8.45
N GLN A 117 1.38 4.79 9.46
CA GLN A 117 0.91 5.08 10.81
C GLN A 117 1.93 4.59 11.83
N ASP A 118 2.14 5.36 12.88
CA ASP A 118 2.82 4.91 14.09
C ASP A 118 1.77 4.56 15.14
N ILE A 119 1.89 3.34 15.67
CA ILE A 119 0.98 2.78 16.67
C ILE A 119 1.80 2.53 17.93
N VAL A 120 1.48 3.28 18.98
CA VAL A 120 2.29 3.34 20.21
C VAL A 120 1.41 3.02 21.39
N SER A 121 1.91 2.19 22.31
CA SER A 121 1.24 1.91 23.59
C SER A 121 0.83 3.21 24.29
N ALA A 122 -0.44 3.32 24.69
CA ALA A 122 -0.95 4.51 25.36
C ALA A 122 -0.47 4.65 26.82
N SER A 123 0.09 3.58 27.40
CA SER A 123 0.50 3.55 28.81
C SER A 123 2.01 3.60 29.03
N ASP A 124 2.80 3.45 27.96
CA ASP A 124 4.26 3.37 28.05
C ASP A 124 4.90 3.79 26.73
N ASP A 125 5.59 4.93 26.72
CA ASP A 125 6.29 5.45 25.55
C ASP A 125 7.47 4.55 25.11
N LEU A 126 7.96 3.66 25.99
CA LEU A 126 8.95 2.62 25.67
C LEU A 126 8.33 1.24 25.46
N GLY A 127 6.99 1.17 25.50
CA GLY A 127 6.22 -0.05 25.36
C GLY A 127 6.17 -0.57 23.91
N PRO A 128 5.31 -1.57 23.64
CA PRO A 128 5.13 -2.09 22.30
C PRO A 128 4.74 -0.98 21.33
N HIS A 129 5.48 -0.86 20.24
CA HIS A 129 5.24 0.09 19.17
C HIS A 129 5.41 -0.63 17.83
N ALA A 130 4.63 -0.20 16.85
CA ALA A 130 4.78 -0.64 15.48
C ALA A 130 4.46 0.51 14.52
N SER A 131 5.27 0.65 13.48
CA SER A 131 4.90 1.42 12.30
C SER A 131 4.21 0.49 11.31
N VAL A 132 3.09 0.93 10.75
CA VAL A 132 2.28 0.19 9.78
C VAL A 132 2.16 1.01 8.53
N GLY A 133 2.66 0.49 7.42
CA GLY A 133 2.47 1.04 6.07
C GLY A 133 1.46 0.19 5.31
N LEU A 134 0.39 0.80 4.81
CA LEU A 134 -0.46 0.19 3.78
C LEU A 134 -0.12 0.84 2.45
N THR A 135 0.17 0.02 1.45
CA THR A 135 0.43 0.49 0.10
C THR A 135 -0.43 -0.29 -0.87
N SER A 136 -1.19 0.44 -1.69
CA SER A 136 -2.05 -0.13 -2.72
C SER A 136 -1.39 -0.05 -4.08
N TYR A 137 -1.51 -1.11 -4.86
CA TYR A 137 -0.91 -1.24 -6.19
C TYR A 137 -1.94 -1.74 -7.20
N THR A 138 -1.54 -1.93 -8.45
CA THR A 138 -2.23 -2.94 -9.26
C THR A 138 -1.95 -4.35 -8.68
N LEU A 139 -2.82 -5.32 -8.97
CA LEU A 139 -2.59 -6.70 -8.48
C LEU A 139 -1.27 -7.28 -9.03
N ALA A 140 -0.89 -6.93 -10.26
CA ALA A 140 0.35 -7.38 -10.88
C ALA A 140 1.58 -6.80 -10.17
N ASP A 141 1.55 -5.51 -9.85
CA ASP A 141 2.66 -4.84 -9.17
C ASP A 141 2.79 -5.33 -7.73
N ALA A 142 1.68 -5.53 -6.99
CA ALA A 142 1.72 -6.10 -5.64
C ALA A 142 2.40 -7.48 -5.62
N ARG A 143 2.11 -8.35 -6.59
CA ARG A 143 2.78 -9.66 -6.74
C ARG A 143 4.26 -9.51 -7.08
N THR A 144 4.58 -8.53 -7.91
CA THR A 144 5.97 -8.24 -8.32
C THR A 144 6.80 -7.76 -7.14
N VAL A 145 6.26 -6.84 -6.32
CA VAL A 145 6.89 -6.37 -5.08
C VAL A 145 7.23 -7.55 -4.15
N MET A 146 6.29 -8.46 -3.89
CA MET A 146 6.54 -9.63 -3.04
C MET A 146 7.58 -10.58 -3.64
N THR A 147 7.57 -10.76 -4.96
CA THR A 147 8.52 -11.61 -5.68
C THR A 147 9.95 -11.06 -5.61
N GLU A 148 10.11 -9.76 -5.86
CA GLU A 148 11.40 -9.08 -5.80
C GLU A 148 11.96 -9.04 -4.38
N LEU A 149 11.11 -8.76 -3.38
CA LEU A 149 11.52 -8.79 -1.98
C LEU A 149 12.03 -10.18 -1.59
N ARG A 150 11.27 -11.24 -1.92
CA ARG A 150 11.67 -12.63 -1.67
C ARG A 150 13.02 -12.97 -2.31
N ALA A 151 13.23 -12.53 -3.56
CA ALA A 151 14.48 -12.78 -4.28
C ALA A 151 15.67 -11.95 -3.77
N ALA A 152 15.41 -10.80 -3.16
CA ALA A 152 16.43 -9.90 -2.61
C ALA A 152 16.93 -10.34 -1.23
N LEU A 153 16.05 -10.81 -0.35
CA LEU A 153 16.37 -11.21 1.03
C LEU A 153 17.67 -12.04 1.18
N PRO A 154 17.87 -13.17 0.46
CA PRO A 154 19.09 -13.96 0.61
C PRO A 154 20.36 -13.24 0.14
N LYS A 155 20.25 -12.27 -0.77
CA LYS A 155 21.38 -11.49 -1.30
C LYS A 155 21.85 -10.40 -0.33
N CYS A 156 21.04 -10.08 0.67
CA CYS A 156 21.26 -8.97 1.58
C CYS A 156 21.68 -9.40 2.99
N ALA A 157 21.80 -10.71 3.22
CA ALA A 157 22.05 -11.24 4.55
C ALA A 157 23.35 -10.75 5.20
N THR A 158 24.38 -10.53 4.38
CA THR A 158 25.68 -10.01 4.80
C THR A 158 25.96 -8.61 4.25
N ALA A 159 25.00 -8.03 3.52
CA ALA A 159 25.20 -6.74 2.88
C ALA A 159 24.85 -5.63 3.87
N GLU A 160 25.66 -4.59 3.86
CA GLU A 160 25.25 -3.31 4.41
C GLU A 160 24.57 -2.49 3.30
N MET A 161 23.31 -2.16 3.53
CA MET A 161 22.48 -1.35 2.66
C MET A 161 22.63 0.11 3.06
N ARG A 162 23.19 0.93 2.16
CA ARG A 162 23.28 2.38 2.37
C ARG A 162 22.73 3.15 1.17
N PRO A 163 22.01 4.26 1.41
CA PRO A 163 21.65 5.19 0.36
C PRO A 163 22.90 5.88 -0.19
N SER A 164 22.82 6.32 -1.45
CA SER A 164 23.88 7.10 -2.10
C SER A 164 24.08 8.42 -1.39
N ALA A 165 25.32 8.91 -1.36
CA ALA A 165 25.67 10.24 -0.83
C ALA A 165 24.90 11.39 -1.51
N ALA A 166 24.43 11.19 -2.75
CA ALA A 166 23.60 12.17 -3.47
C ALA A 166 22.13 12.20 -3.01
N HIS A 167 21.68 11.18 -2.27
CA HIS A 167 20.32 11.07 -1.74
C HIS A 167 20.41 10.58 -0.29
N PRO A 168 20.91 11.41 0.65
CA PRO A 168 20.95 11.03 2.05
C PRO A 168 19.53 11.04 2.60
N GLY A 169 18.73 10.02 2.26
CA GLY A 169 17.44 9.75 2.87
C GLY A 169 17.67 9.56 4.37
N ALA A 170 17.50 10.65 5.12
CA ALA A 170 17.68 10.77 6.56
C ALA A 170 18.84 9.96 7.17
N GLY A 171 19.97 9.80 6.47
CA GLY A 171 21.14 9.08 7.00
C GLY A 171 20.82 7.70 7.60
N LEU A 172 19.90 6.93 7.03
CA LEU A 172 19.58 5.57 7.50
C LEU A 172 20.16 4.51 6.56
N GLY A 173 20.73 3.46 7.15
CA GLY A 173 21.15 2.23 6.49
C GLY A 173 20.64 0.99 7.22
N TYR A 174 20.87 -0.18 6.65
CA TYR A 174 20.46 -1.45 7.25
C TYR A 174 21.51 -2.53 7.03
N SER A 175 21.63 -3.48 7.94
CA SER A 175 22.53 -4.63 7.80
C SER A 175 21.98 -5.88 8.46
N GLY A 176 22.64 -7.01 8.22
CA GLY A 176 22.36 -8.26 8.94
C GLY A 176 20.95 -8.79 8.67
N THR A 177 20.47 -8.67 7.44
CA THR A 177 19.11 -9.11 7.08
C THR A 177 18.96 -10.62 7.25
N GLN A 178 17.99 -11.04 8.04
CA GLN A 178 17.72 -12.45 8.27
C GLN A 178 16.25 -12.74 8.01
N SER A 179 15.95 -13.52 6.96
CA SER A 179 14.58 -13.94 6.68
C SER A 179 14.09 -14.90 7.76
N ARG A 180 12.82 -14.76 8.13
CA ARG A 180 12.15 -15.58 9.14
C ARG A 180 10.93 -16.26 8.53
N SER A 181 10.76 -17.55 8.82
CA SER A 181 9.57 -18.28 8.41
C SER A 181 8.36 -17.83 9.21
N VAL A 182 7.32 -17.39 8.50
CA VAL A 182 6.02 -17.02 9.04
C VAL A 182 4.93 -17.50 8.07
N SER A 183 3.76 -17.84 8.58
CA SER A 183 2.63 -18.31 7.77
C SER A 183 1.31 -17.94 8.45
N GLY A 184 0.22 -17.97 7.70
CA GLY A 184 -1.13 -17.74 8.24
C GLY A 184 -1.65 -16.30 8.10
N TYR A 185 -0.95 -15.45 7.34
CA TYR A 185 -1.37 -14.08 7.06
C TYR A 185 -1.51 -13.84 5.56
N GLY A 186 -2.61 -13.18 5.18
CA GLY A 186 -2.90 -12.75 3.82
C GLY A 186 -2.81 -13.84 2.75
N ASP A 187 -2.66 -13.40 1.50
CA ASP A 187 -2.39 -14.29 0.37
C ASP A 187 -0.92 -14.71 0.31
N GLU A 188 -0.02 -13.80 0.68
CA GLU A 188 1.43 -14.00 0.72
C GLU A 188 2.02 -13.23 1.89
N THR A 189 3.02 -13.80 2.55
CA THR A 189 3.73 -13.16 3.65
C THR A 189 5.23 -13.40 3.58
N LEU A 190 6.00 -12.38 3.97
CA LEU A 190 7.43 -12.44 4.20
C LEU A 190 7.74 -11.77 5.54
N ALA A 191 8.68 -12.32 6.31
CA ALA A 191 9.22 -11.64 7.48
C ALA A 191 10.74 -11.69 7.46
N PHE A 192 11.35 -10.65 8.02
CA PHE A 192 12.78 -10.59 8.22
C PHE A 192 13.15 -9.65 9.36
N ASP A 193 14.31 -9.92 9.94
CA ASP A 193 14.95 -9.09 10.95
C ASP A 193 16.15 -8.37 10.30
N ALA A 194 16.49 -7.20 10.81
CA ALA A 194 17.66 -6.45 10.37
C ALA A 194 18.16 -5.54 11.51
N THR A 195 19.31 -4.89 11.30
CA THR A 195 19.80 -3.81 12.16
C THR A 195 19.78 -2.51 11.38
N GLN A 196 19.02 -1.53 11.85
CA GLN A 196 19.04 -0.16 11.34
C GLN A 196 20.32 0.55 11.81
N ILE A 197 20.95 1.29 10.91
CA ILE A 197 22.21 1.99 11.12
C ILE A 197 21.98 3.48 10.85
N ILE A 198 22.42 4.32 11.78
CA ILE A 198 22.47 5.77 11.57
C ILE A 198 23.82 6.10 10.92
N THR A 199 23.82 6.64 9.70
CA THR A 199 25.04 6.89 8.91
C THR A 199 25.92 7.98 9.50
N SER A 200 25.38 8.87 10.34
CA SER A 200 26.16 9.84 11.12
C SER A 200 26.84 9.22 12.35
N GLY A 201 26.61 7.94 12.64
CA GLY A 201 27.15 7.21 13.79
C GLY A 201 26.12 7.00 14.89
N GLY A 202 26.37 5.99 15.72
CA GLY A 202 25.48 5.57 16.82
C GLY A 202 25.38 4.05 16.92
N PRO A 203 24.73 3.53 17.98
CA PRO A 203 24.44 2.10 18.07
C PRO A 203 23.43 1.71 16.98
N GLY A 204 23.61 0.51 16.44
CA GLY A 204 22.61 -0.10 15.57
C GLY A 204 21.34 -0.42 16.36
N ILE A 205 20.17 -0.24 15.73
CA ILE A 205 18.88 -0.52 16.33
C ILE A 205 18.30 -1.77 15.68
N PRO A 206 18.09 -2.87 16.42
CA PRO A 206 17.42 -4.04 15.89
C PRO A 206 16.00 -3.70 15.44
N ILE A 207 15.63 -4.19 14.26
CA ILE A 207 14.27 -4.06 13.71
C ILE A 207 13.74 -5.43 13.29
N THR A 208 12.42 -5.56 13.38
CA THR A 208 11.70 -6.71 12.83
C THR A 208 10.62 -6.22 11.88
N ILE A 209 10.50 -6.88 10.73
CA ILE A 209 9.60 -6.49 9.65
C ILE A 209 8.74 -7.69 9.24
N LEU A 210 7.45 -7.42 9.05
CA LEU A 210 6.46 -8.35 8.51
C LEU A 210 5.77 -7.68 7.32
N VAL A 211 5.80 -8.32 6.15
CA VAL A 211 5.19 -7.84 4.91
C VAL A 211 4.10 -8.83 4.51
N VAL A 212 2.85 -8.38 4.46
CA VAL A 212 1.68 -9.20 4.11
C VAL A 212 1.01 -8.60 2.88
N ARG A 213 0.79 -9.41 1.84
CA ARG A 213 -0.03 -9.04 0.68
C ARG A 213 -1.43 -9.61 0.86
N GLN A 214 -2.44 -8.76 0.73
CA GLN A 214 -3.85 -9.14 0.58
C GLN A 214 -4.37 -8.49 -0.70
N ASP A 215 -4.70 -9.31 -1.71
CA ASP A 215 -5.04 -8.86 -3.05
C ASP A 215 -4.00 -7.88 -3.61
N SER A 216 -4.41 -6.64 -3.90
CA SER A 216 -3.58 -5.57 -4.45
C SER A 216 -3.00 -4.63 -3.39
N THR A 217 -3.18 -4.93 -2.11
CA THR A 217 -2.67 -4.13 -0.99
C THR A 217 -1.56 -4.89 -0.27
N ILE A 218 -0.48 -4.20 0.08
CA ILE A 218 0.59 -4.71 0.93
C ILE A 218 0.56 -3.93 2.24
N ALA A 219 0.44 -4.66 3.35
CA ALA A 219 0.67 -4.16 4.69
C ALA A 219 2.09 -4.51 5.12
N THR A 220 2.89 -3.51 5.47
CA THR A 220 4.22 -3.67 6.06
C THR A 220 4.16 -3.21 7.51
N PHE A 221 4.49 -4.10 8.42
CA PHE A 221 4.62 -3.82 9.84
C PHE A 221 6.10 -3.80 10.19
N LEU A 222 6.50 -2.81 10.98
CA LEU A 222 7.87 -2.64 11.46
C LEU A 222 7.83 -2.35 12.95
N SER A 223 8.70 -2.98 13.72
CA SER A 223 8.99 -2.60 15.10
C SER A 223 10.50 -2.45 15.27
N LEU A 224 10.94 -1.48 16.08
CA LEU A 224 12.34 -1.15 16.32
C LEU A 224 12.57 -0.87 17.81
N ASN A 225 13.36 -1.67 18.51
CA ASN A 225 13.58 -1.44 19.95
C ASN A 225 15.08 -1.46 20.25
N PRO A 226 15.66 -0.36 20.77
CA PRO A 226 17.09 -0.32 21.08
C PRO A 226 17.46 -1.07 22.37
N PHE A 227 16.48 -1.45 23.20
CA PHE A 227 16.70 -2.04 24.53
C PHE A 227 16.27 -3.51 24.63
N GLN A 228 15.36 -3.96 23.78
CA GLN A 228 14.81 -5.32 23.79
C GLN A 228 14.67 -5.85 22.35
N PRO A 229 14.58 -7.18 22.15
CA PRO A 229 14.23 -7.71 20.83
C PRO A 229 12.92 -7.10 20.31
N PRO A 230 12.93 -6.45 19.13
CA PRO A 230 11.73 -5.83 18.58
C PRO A 230 10.68 -6.89 18.29
N THR A 231 9.43 -6.60 18.64
CA THR A 231 8.29 -7.50 18.43
C THR A 231 7.14 -6.68 17.89
N ILE A 232 6.56 -7.11 16.77
CA ILE A 232 5.34 -6.51 16.24
C ILE A 232 4.16 -7.06 17.07
N PRO A 233 3.34 -6.21 17.72
CA PRO A 233 2.19 -6.67 18.48
C PRO A 233 1.17 -7.40 17.61
N GLN A 234 0.75 -8.58 18.04
CA GLN A 234 -0.13 -9.45 17.24
C GLN A 234 -1.54 -8.88 17.08
N ASP A 235 -2.04 -8.18 18.09
CA ASP A 235 -3.32 -7.48 18.07
C ASP A 235 -3.38 -6.39 16.99
N ILE A 236 -2.27 -5.68 16.75
CA ILE A 236 -2.13 -4.72 15.64
C ILE A 236 -2.19 -5.45 14.29
N VAL A 237 -1.47 -6.57 14.14
CA VAL A 237 -1.49 -7.38 12.91
C VAL A 237 -2.90 -7.88 12.63
N ASP A 238 -3.54 -8.51 13.61
CA ASP A 238 -4.88 -9.08 13.48
C ASP A 238 -5.93 -8.00 13.16
N ALA A 239 -5.87 -6.85 13.83
CA ALA A 239 -6.76 -5.73 13.56
C ALA A 239 -6.59 -5.21 12.12
N GLN A 240 -5.36 -5.06 11.66
CA GLN A 240 -5.10 -4.58 10.31
C GLN A 240 -5.54 -5.58 9.25
N LEU A 241 -5.25 -6.87 9.42
CA LEU A 241 -5.64 -7.91 8.48
C LEU A 241 -7.16 -8.07 8.41
N LYS A 242 -7.86 -7.91 9.54
CA LYS A 242 -9.33 -7.87 9.57
C LYS A 242 -9.91 -6.75 8.70
N LYS A 243 -9.24 -5.59 8.61
CA LYS A 243 -9.67 -4.49 7.73
C LYS A 243 -9.38 -4.75 6.26
N LEU A 244 -8.38 -5.58 5.94
CA LEU A 244 -8.02 -5.93 4.56
C LEU A 244 -8.87 -7.06 3.96
N ALA A 245 -9.53 -7.85 4.81
CA ALA A 245 -10.38 -8.99 4.42
C ALA A 245 -11.77 -8.59 3.91
#